data_AF-A0AA96X6H2-F1
#
_entry.id   AF-A0AA96X6H2-F1
#
_cell.length_a   1.000
_cell.length_b   1.000
_cell.length_c   1.000
_cell.angle_alpha   90.00
_cell.angle_beta   90.00
_cell.angle_gamma   90.00
#
_symmetry.space_group_name_H-M   'P 1'
#
loop_
_entity.id
_entity.type
_entity.pdbx_description
1 polymer ?
#
loop_
_entity_poly.entity_id
_entity_poly.type
_entity_poly.pdbx_seq_one_letter_code
_entity_poly.pdbx_strand_id
1 'polypeptide(L)'
;MTPHEFINSLLEACPDIDSEWQEHLDFWDGDIPGFYNDISVIVHYVLSKYRDNDFQDLENVALVVDLGLNSGNPETSELALIGFLEGILFVGSHENLSPINHKHWLRERSYCALVNLSEAFESLNNK
;
A
#
# COMPACT_ATOMS: atom_id res chain seq x y z
N MET A 1 1.60 -2.36 -16.62
CA MET A 1 0.56 -1.67 -15.83
C MET A 1 1.01 -0.24 -15.66
N THR A 2 0.13 0.73 -15.90
CA THR A 2 0.36 2.17 -15.65
C THR A 2 0.00 2.52 -14.21
N PRO A 3 0.41 3.69 -13.69
CA PRO A 3 0.03 4.13 -12.35
C PRO A 3 -1.49 4.17 -12.14
N HIS A 4 -2.25 4.66 -13.13
CA HIS A 4 -3.71 4.72 -13.04
C HIS A 4 -4.33 3.31 -12.99
N GLU A 5 -3.85 2.37 -13.82
CA GLU A 5 -4.31 0.98 -13.78
C GLU A 5 -3.99 0.32 -12.43
N PHE A 6 -2.85 0.67 -11.82
CA PHE A 6 -2.45 0.17 -10.51
C PHE A 6 -3.38 0.68 -9.40
N ILE A 7 -3.68 1.98 -9.35
CA ILE A 7 -4.64 2.54 -8.39
C ILE A 7 -6.01 1.88 -8.55
N ASN A 8 -6.53 1.79 -9.78
CA ASN A 8 -7.83 1.18 -10.03
C ASN A 8 -7.86 -0.29 -9.59
N SER A 9 -6.79 -1.05 -9.87
CA SER A 9 -6.69 -2.45 -9.45
C SER A 9 -6.68 -2.60 -7.93
N LEU A 10 -6.05 -1.66 -7.21
CA LEU A 10 -6.05 -1.65 -5.75
C LEU A 10 -7.44 -1.32 -5.19
N LEU A 11 -8.14 -0.34 -5.77
CA LEU A 11 -9.53 -0.01 -5.39
C LEU A 11 -10.47 -1.18 -5.63
N GLU A 12 -10.36 -1.87 -6.77
CA GLU A 12 -11.11 -3.09 -7.06
C GLU A 12 -10.81 -4.23 -6.05
N ALA A 13 -9.60 -4.26 -5.51
CA ALA A 13 -9.21 -5.20 -4.46
C ALA A 13 -9.66 -4.77 -3.05
N CYS A 14 -10.25 -3.58 -2.89
CA CYS A 14 -10.68 -3.00 -1.62
C CYS A 14 -12.20 -2.67 -1.66
N PRO A 15 -13.09 -3.67 -1.65
CA PRO A 15 -14.51 -3.46 -1.96
C PRO A 15 -15.27 -2.55 -0.98
N ASP A 16 -14.80 -2.39 0.26
CA ASP A 16 -15.47 -1.56 1.27
C ASP A 16 -14.84 -0.15 1.40
N ILE A 17 -13.90 0.23 0.53
CA ILE A 17 -13.19 1.53 0.64
C ILE A 17 -14.03 2.74 0.19
N ASP A 18 -15.22 2.50 -0.36
CA ASP A 18 -16.02 3.52 -1.05
C ASP A 18 -16.24 4.80 -0.22
N SER A 19 -16.45 4.68 1.08
CA SER A 19 -16.68 5.85 1.96
C SER A 19 -15.43 6.72 2.08
N GLU A 20 -14.30 6.12 2.45
CA GLU A 20 -13.02 6.79 2.59
C GLU A 20 -12.53 7.36 1.24
N TRP A 21 -12.79 6.63 0.16
CA TRP A 21 -12.45 7.08 -1.19
C TRP A 21 -13.29 8.28 -1.61
N GLN A 22 -14.59 8.29 -1.32
CA GLN A 22 -15.44 9.43 -1.62
C GLN A 22 -15.04 10.67 -0.81
N GLU A 23 -14.72 10.51 0.48
CA GLU A 23 -14.22 11.61 1.32
C GLU A 23 -12.91 12.21 0.77
N HIS A 24 -12.02 11.35 0.29
CA HIS A 24 -10.80 11.78 -0.40
C HIS A 24 -11.13 12.59 -1.66
N LEU A 25 -11.99 12.09 -2.55
CA LEU A 25 -12.35 12.80 -3.77
C LEU A 25 -13.04 14.14 -3.48
N ASP A 26 -13.91 14.20 -2.48
CA ASP A 26 -14.61 15.42 -2.06
C ASP A 26 -13.63 16.47 -1.52
N PHE A 27 -12.58 16.04 -0.79
CA PHE A 27 -11.53 16.95 -0.29
C PHE A 27 -10.81 17.68 -1.42
N TRP A 28 -10.62 17.03 -2.57
CA TRP A 28 -9.93 17.62 -3.71
C TRP A 28 -10.83 18.49 -4.60
N ASP A 29 -12.15 18.50 -4.39
CA ASP A 29 -13.12 19.40 -5.07
C ASP A 29 -12.94 19.49 -6.61
N GLY A 30 -12.66 18.35 -7.24
CA GLY A 30 -12.45 18.24 -8.69
C GLY A 30 -11.02 18.48 -9.18
N ASP A 31 -10.08 18.84 -8.31
CA ASP A 31 -8.64 18.78 -8.60
C ASP A 31 -8.13 17.33 -8.63
N ILE A 32 -7.00 17.11 -9.31
CA ILE A 32 -6.36 15.79 -9.39
C ILE A 32 -5.54 15.56 -8.11
N PRO A 33 -5.86 14.56 -7.27
CA PRO A 33 -5.14 14.32 -6.01
C PRO A 33 -3.67 13.95 -6.23
N GLY A 34 -3.41 13.12 -7.24
CA GLY A 34 -2.11 12.53 -7.51
C GLY A 34 -1.93 11.17 -6.82
N PHE A 35 -1.18 10.28 -7.47
CA PHE A 35 -1.14 8.86 -7.12
C PHE A 35 -0.65 8.55 -5.70
N TYR A 36 0.25 9.36 -5.14
CA TYR A 36 0.71 9.15 -3.75
C TYR A 36 -0.39 9.47 -2.73
N ASN A 37 -1.23 10.48 -3.01
CA ASN A 37 -2.37 10.79 -2.15
C ASN A 37 -3.43 9.69 -2.26
N ASP A 38 -3.67 9.18 -3.48
CA ASP A 38 -4.56 8.04 -3.71
C ASP A 38 -4.10 6.78 -2.96
N ILE A 39 -2.81 6.44 -3.06
CA ILE A 39 -2.23 5.29 -2.34
C ILE A 39 -2.35 5.44 -0.82
N SER A 40 -2.17 6.66 -0.29
CA SER A 40 -2.27 6.90 1.15
C SER A 40 -3.62 6.45 1.72
N VAL A 41 -4.73 6.75 1.03
CA VAL A 41 -6.08 6.32 1.44
C VAL A 41 -6.18 4.80 1.48
N ILE A 42 -5.65 4.13 0.45
CA ILE A 42 -5.65 2.67 0.34
C ILE A 42 -4.79 2.03 1.45
N VAL A 43 -3.63 2.61 1.75
CA VAL A 43 -2.76 2.16 2.86
C VAL A 43 -3.50 2.25 4.20
N HIS A 44 -4.18 3.36 4.46
CA HIS A 44 -4.96 3.54 5.68
C HIS A 44 -6.11 2.53 5.80
N TYR A 45 -6.81 2.26 4.70
CA TYR A 45 -7.84 1.21 4.63
C TYR A 45 -7.26 -0.19 4.88
N VAL A 46 -6.15 -0.54 4.25
CA VAL A 46 -5.51 -1.86 4.46
C VAL A 46 -5.10 -2.06 5.92
N LEU A 47 -4.58 -1.00 6.56
CA LEU A 47 -4.22 -1.06 7.97
C LEU A 47 -5.43 -1.14 8.89
N SER A 48 -6.58 -0.53 8.53
CA SER A 48 -7.82 -0.70 9.31
C SER A 48 -8.31 -2.14 9.27
N LYS A 49 -8.37 -2.74 8.07
CA LYS A 49 -8.71 -4.15 7.88
C LYS A 49 -7.75 -5.07 8.64
N TYR A 50 -6.45 -4.78 8.59
CA TYR A 50 -5.45 -5.52 9.36
C TYR A 50 -5.73 -5.46 10.88
N ARG A 51 -6.04 -4.28 11.43
CA ARG A 51 -6.37 -4.11 12.87
C ARG A 51 -7.61 -4.90 13.29
N ASP A 52 -8.61 -4.95 12.42
CA ASP A 52 -9.86 -5.65 12.67
C ASP A 52 -9.73 -7.18 12.49
N ASN A 53 -8.54 -7.68 12.12
CA ASN A 53 -8.28 -9.06 11.71
C ASN A 53 -9.17 -9.51 10.54
N ASP A 54 -9.57 -8.57 9.69
CA ASP A 54 -10.29 -8.82 8.46
C ASP A 54 -9.30 -8.90 7.31
N PHE A 55 -8.89 -10.13 6.97
CA PHE A 55 -7.88 -10.38 5.95
C PHE A 55 -8.47 -10.82 4.61
N GLN A 56 -9.80 -10.85 4.48
CA GLN A 56 -10.50 -11.45 3.34
C GLN A 56 -10.05 -10.84 2.00
N ASP A 57 -9.81 -9.53 1.98
CA ASP A 57 -9.47 -8.80 0.76
C ASP A 57 -7.96 -8.51 0.64
N LEU A 58 -7.19 -8.68 1.72
CA LEU A 58 -5.78 -8.34 1.75
C LEU A 58 -4.93 -9.23 0.83
N GLU A 59 -5.35 -10.48 0.58
CA GLU A 59 -4.66 -11.34 -0.38
C GLU A 59 -4.74 -10.80 -1.81
N ASN A 60 -5.88 -10.20 -2.20
CA ASN A 60 -6.06 -9.58 -3.52
C ASN A 60 -5.23 -8.30 -3.62
N VAL A 61 -5.20 -7.49 -2.56
CA VAL A 61 -4.32 -6.33 -2.47
C VAL A 61 -2.87 -6.73 -2.65
N ALA A 62 -2.41 -7.78 -1.94
CA ALA A 62 -1.04 -8.28 -2.05
C ALA A 62 -0.71 -8.78 -3.47
N LEU A 63 -1.67 -9.40 -4.17
CA LEU A 63 -1.50 -9.77 -5.57
C LEU A 63 -1.30 -8.54 -6.47
N VAL A 64 -2.12 -7.50 -6.29
CA VAL A 64 -2.00 -6.27 -7.09
C VAL A 64 -0.68 -5.57 -6.83
N VAL A 65 -0.22 -5.49 -5.58
CA VAL A 65 1.09 -4.92 -5.21
C VAL A 65 2.23 -5.71 -5.87
N ASP A 66 2.19 -7.04 -5.85
CA ASP A 66 3.17 -7.89 -6.54
C ASP A 66 3.20 -7.63 -8.05
N LEU A 67 2.03 -7.43 -8.68
CA LEU A 67 1.95 -7.06 -10.10
C LEU A 67 2.50 -5.66 -10.36
N GLY A 68 2.22 -4.69 -9.48
CA GLY A 68 2.74 -3.33 -9.55
C GLY A 68 4.27 -3.31 -9.50
N LEU A 69 4.86 -4.02 -8.54
CA LEU A 69 6.32 -4.20 -8.41
C LEU A 69 6.95 -4.76 -9.69
N ASN A 70 6.24 -5.63 -10.44
CA ASN A 70 6.71 -6.29 -11.66
C ASN A 70 6.20 -5.66 -12.97
N SER A 71 5.55 -4.51 -12.89
CA SER A 71 4.80 -3.94 -14.03
C SER A 71 5.67 -3.58 -15.25
N GLY A 72 7.00 -3.54 -15.09
CA GLY A 72 7.96 -3.05 -16.08
C GLY A 72 7.90 -1.53 -16.29
N ASN A 73 6.97 -0.85 -15.62
CA ASN A 73 6.81 0.60 -15.62
C ASN A 73 7.48 1.17 -14.35
N PRO A 74 8.52 2.01 -14.47
CA PRO A 74 9.24 2.52 -13.30
C PRO A 74 8.36 3.25 -12.29
N GLU A 75 7.46 4.11 -12.75
CA GLU A 75 6.56 4.88 -11.87
C GLU A 75 5.60 3.97 -11.10
N THR A 76 5.09 2.93 -11.74
CA THR A 76 4.19 1.96 -11.08
C THR A 76 4.95 1.08 -10.10
N SER A 77 6.14 0.60 -10.46
CA SER A 77 7.00 -0.15 -9.55
C SER A 77 7.40 0.71 -8.34
N GLU A 78 7.66 2.00 -8.54
CA GLU A 78 7.95 2.95 -7.47
C GLU A 78 6.71 3.16 -6.58
N LEU A 79 5.52 3.39 -7.13
CA LEU A 79 4.30 3.53 -6.34
C LEU A 79 3.98 2.28 -5.52
N ALA A 80 4.22 1.08 -6.06
CA ALA A 80 4.03 -0.16 -5.32
C ALA A 80 5.05 -0.31 -4.18
N LEU A 81 6.29 0.12 -4.38
CA LEU A 81 7.36 0.01 -3.38
C LEU A 81 7.30 1.15 -2.34
N ILE A 82 7.43 2.38 -2.80
CA ILE A 82 7.53 3.60 -1.98
C ILE A 82 6.15 4.09 -1.55
N GLY A 83 5.19 4.14 -2.48
CA GLY A 83 3.84 4.58 -2.13
C GLY A 83 3.19 3.60 -1.15
N PHE A 84 3.07 2.34 -1.54
CA PHE A 84 2.29 1.36 -0.79
C PHE A 84 3.08 0.69 0.34
N LEU A 85 4.19 -0.02 0.04
CA LEU A 85 4.88 -0.82 1.05
C LEU A 85 5.60 0.04 2.10
N GLU A 86 6.30 1.09 1.70
CA GLU A 86 6.82 2.06 2.68
C GLU A 86 5.69 2.79 3.41
N GLY A 87 4.57 3.10 2.75
CA GLY A 87 3.37 3.64 3.41
C GLY A 87 2.87 2.74 4.56
N ILE A 88 2.80 1.42 4.32
CA ILE A 88 2.43 0.43 5.35
C ILE A 88 3.40 0.48 6.54
N LEU A 89 4.72 0.55 6.30
CA LEU A 89 5.70 0.65 7.38
C LEU A 89 5.57 1.98 8.12
N PHE A 90 5.48 3.08 7.38
CA PHE A 90 5.45 4.42 7.94
C PHE A 90 4.22 4.62 8.83
N VAL A 91 3.02 4.34 8.30
CA VAL A 91 1.77 4.48 9.05
C VAL A 91 1.69 3.42 10.15
N GLY A 92 2.05 2.17 9.86
CA GLY A 92 2.04 1.07 10.82
C GLY A 92 3.05 1.22 11.97
N SER A 93 4.12 1.99 11.78
CA SER A 93 5.13 2.22 12.83
C SER A 93 4.55 2.89 14.07
N HIS A 94 3.53 3.75 13.92
CA HIS A 94 2.83 4.38 15.03
C HIS A 94 2.00 3.37 15.86
N GLU A 95 1.77 2.18 15.32
CA GLU A 95 0.99 1.10 15.92
C GLU A 95 1.87 -0.10 16.35
N ASN A 96 3.19 0.09 16.38
CA ASN A 96 4.19 -0.97 16.62
C ASN A 96 4.10 -2.14 15.62
N LEU A 97 3.61 -1.88 14.40
CA LEU A 97 3.67 -2.85 13.31
C LEU A 97 5.06 -2.84 12.69
N SER A 98 5.54 -4.03 12.39
CA SER A 98 6.83 -4.32 11.76
C SER A 98 6.60 -5.25 10.57
N PRO A 99 7.58 -5.46 9.67
CA PRO A 99 7.38 -6.30 8.49
C PRO A 99 6.81 -7.69 8.81
N ILE A 100 7.25 -8.31 9.91
CA ILE A 100 6.81 -9.67 10.29
C ILE A 100 5.30 -9.77 10.52
N ASN A 101 4.65 -8.67 10.92
CA ASN A 101 3.22 -8.60 11.14
C ASN A 101 2.43 -8.83 9.86
N HIS A 102 2.98 -8.46 8.70
CA HIS A 102 2.31 -8.54 7.41
C HIS A 102 2.59 -9.82 6.62
N LYS A 103 3.44 -10.72 7.16
CA LYS A 103 3.88 -11.95 6.47
C LYS A 103 2.74 -12.89 6.06
N HIS A 104 1.64 -12.90 6.81
CA HIS A 104 0.58 -13.87 6.61
C HIS A 104 -0.37 -13.52 5.46
N TRP A 105 -0.40 -12.27 5.00
CA TRP A 105 -1.27 -11.81 3.91
C TRP A 105 -0.49 -11.25 2.72
N LEU A 106 0.71 -10.73 2.93
CA LEU A 106 1.61 -10.37 1.83
C LEU A 106 2.13 -11.61 1.12
N ARG A 107 2.34 -11.47 -0.19
CA ARG A 107 2.98 -12.50 -1.00
C ARG A 107 4.49 -12.43 -0.84
N GLU A 108 5.20 -13.47 -1.26
CA GLU A 108 6.65 -13.59 -1.08
C GLU A 108 7.41 -12.35 -1.55
N ARG A 109 7.07 -11.79 -2.72
CA ARG A 109 7.81 -10.67 -3.29
C ARG A 109 7.55 -9.36 -2.57
N SER A 110 6.29 -8.99 -2.37
CA SER A 110 5.91 -7.81 -1.58
C SER A 110 6.42 -7.89 -0.15
N TYR A 111 6.39 -9.07 0.48
CA TYR A 111 6.98 -9.28 1.80
C TYR A 111 8.50 -9.07 1.79
N CYS A 112 9.23 -9.67 0.85
CA CYS A 112 10.68 -9.45 0.73
C CYS A 112 11.04 -7.98 0.47
N ALA A 113 10.25 -7.29 -0.37
CA ALA A 113 10.45 -5.86 -0.63
C ALA A 113 10.21 -5.02 0.64
N LEU A 114 9.16 -5.32 1.41
CA LEU A 114 8.87 -4.67 2.69
C LEU A 114 10.01 -4.87 3.70
N VAL A 115 10.53 -6.10 3.82
CA VAL A 115 11.67 -6.40 4.70
C VAL A 115 12.90 -5.61 4.30
N ASN A 116 13.25 -5.61 3.00
CA ASN A 116 14.41 -4.86 2.50
C ASN A 116 14.27 -3.34 2.75
N LEU A 117 13.07 -2.78 2.63
CA LEU A 117 12.79 -1.38 2.96
C LEU A 117 13.03 -1.11 4.45
N SER A 118 12.50 -1.97 5.33
CA SER A 118 12.70 -1.85 6.78
C SER A 118 14.18 -1.88 7.17
N GLU A 119 14.95 -2.83 6.61
CA GLU A 119 16.39 -2.93 6.85
C GLU A 119 17.14 -1.69 6.34
N ALA A 120 16.75 -1.14 5.19
CA ALA A 120 17.32 0.08 4.66
C ALA A 120 17.10 1.27 5.61
N PHE A 121 15.89 1.44 6.16
CA PHE A 121 15.61 2.50 7.15
C PHE A 121 16.42 2.33 8.44
N GLU A 122 16.50 1.11 8.98
CA GLU A 122 17.33 0.85 10.17
C GLU A 122 18.81 1.17 9.94
N SER A 123 19.33 0.87 8.75
CA SER A 123 20.71 1.17 8.39
C SER A 123 21.03 2.67 8.31
N LEU A 124 20.03 3.49 8.00
CA LEU A 124 20.15 4.95 7.94
C LEU A 124 20.12 5.57 9.35
N ASN A 125 19.31 5.01 10.25
CA ASN A 125 19.17 5.51 11.62
C ASN A 125 20.36 5.16 12.54
N ASN A 126 21.20 4.21 12.14
CA ASN A 126 22.38 3.77 12.89
C ASN A 126 23.69 4.47 12.46
N LYS A 127 23.61 5.56 11.69
CA LYS A 127 24.75 6.39 11.26
C LYS A 127 24.72 7.75 11.94
#